data_AF-A0A699Z9N7-F1
#
_entry.id   AF-A0A699Z9N7-F1
#
_cell.length_a   1.000
_cell.length_b   1.000
_cell.length_c   1.000
_cell.angle_alpha   90.00
_cell.angle_beta   90.00
_cell.angle_gamma   90.00
#
_symmetry.space_group_name_H-M   'P 1'
#
loop_
_entity.id
_entity.type
_entity.pdbx_description
1 polymer ?
#
loop_
_entity_poly.entity_id
_entity_poly.type
_entity_poly.pdbx_seq_one_letter_code
_entity_poly.pdbx_strand_id
1 'polypeptide(L)'
;MSLFDLCQRAEAVLSKYEKYDAPEKLDKGKSDDPFMEEYAEVEEEVQKLIEASGEVALEDSRSLIAQKYAEIRRAKQVLLGPAVEALRKKVKKGKGVSKMVIADRESKINEIIDRIYAIPDGTSAGTRRPVRVSLLAVNLPGPSLPAP
;
A
#
# COMPACT_ATOMS: atom_id res chain seq x y z
N MET A 1 -36.20 -24.54 -29.41
CA MET A 1 -35.36 -24.25 -28.23
C MET A 1 -35.98 -23.07 -27.52
N SER A 2 -36.52 -23.28 -26.33
CA SER A 2 -37.16 -22.24 -25.51
C SER A 2 -36.09 -21.41 -24.79
N LEU A 3 -36.40 -20.16 -24.43
CA LEU A 3 -35.58 -19.34 -23.54
C LEU A 3 -35.31 -20.06 -22.22
N PHE A 4 -36.32 -20.78 -21.70
CA PHE A 4 -36.20 -21.60 -20.50
C PHE A 4 -35.14 -22.71 -20.67
N ASP A 5 -35.11 -23.38 -21.82
CA ASP A 5 -34.11 -24.42 -22.13
C ASP A 5 -32.70 -23.85 -22.24
N LEU A 6 -32.57 -22.56 -22.57
CA LEU A 6 -31.31 -21.84 -22.66
C LEU A 6 -30.79 -21.48 -21.26
N CYS A 7 -31.68 -20.97 -20.39
CA CYS A 7 -31.37 -20.67 -19.00
C CYS A 7 -30.94 -21.92 -18.23
N GLN A 8 -31.70 -23.02 -18.33
CA GLN A 8 -31.33 -24.28 -17.68
C GLN A 8 -29.98 -24.82 -18.15
N ARG A 9 -29.68 -24.68 -19.45
CA ARG A 9 -28.37 -25.10 -19.98
C ARG A 9 -27.25 -24.20 -19.52
N ALA A 10 -27.48 -22.89 -19.42
CA ALA A 10 -26.50 -21.95 -18.88
C ALA A 10 -26.20 -22.25 -17.40
N GLU A 11 -27.23 -22.49 -16.59
CA GLU A 11 -27.07 -22.89 -15.17
C GLU A 11 -26.34 -24.24 -15.03
N ALA A 12 -26.67 -25.21 -15.88
CA ALA A 12 -25.98 -26.51 -15.90
C ALA A 12 -24.51 -26.40 -16.37
N VAL A 13 -24.16 -25.36 -17.13
CA VAL A 13 -22.76 -25.05 -17.47
C VAL A 13 -22.09 -24.36 -16.29
N LEU A 14 -22.73 -23.35 -15.68
CA LEU A 14 -22.17 -22.59 -14.58
C LEU A 14 -21.82 -23.48 -13.38
N SER A 15 -22.76 -24.35 -12.97
CA SER A 15 -22.57 -25.35 -11.91
C SER A 15 -21.43 -26.35 -12.17
N LYS A 16 -21.12 -26.67 -13.44
CA LYS A 16 -19.97 -27.54 -13.76
C LYS A 16 -18.63 -26.86 -13.48
N TYR A 17 -18.60 -25.53 -13.54
CA TYR A 17 -17.40 -24.74 -13.35
C TYR A 17 -17.32 -24.05 -11.98
N GLU A 18 -18.38 -24.09 -11.15
CA GLU A 18 -18.35 -23.63 -9.75
C GLU A 18 -17.19 -24.23 -8.93
N LYS A 19 -16.79 -25.47 -9.23
CA LYS A 19 -15.63 -26.13 -8.61
C LYS A 19 -14.28 -25.45 -8.89
N TYR A 20 -14.20 -24.64 -9.94
CA TYR A 20 -13.02 -23.83 -10.27
C TYR A 20 -13.12 -22.40 -9.73
N ASP A 21 -14.28 -22.02 -9.18
CA ASP A 21 -14.56 -20.71 -8.58
C ASP A 21 -14.36 -20.72 -7.06
N ALA A 22 -14.04 -21.90 -6.49
CA ALA A 22 -13.49 -21.96 -5.14
C ALA A 22 -12.16 -21.19 -5.15
N PRO A 23 -11.96 -20.15 -4.31
CA PRO A 23 -10.61 -19.66 -4.09
C PRO A 23 -9.82 -20.88 -3.66
N GLU A 24 -8.73 -21.19 -4.38
CA GLU A 24 -7.80 -22.22 -3.96
C GLU A 24 -7.57 -21.97 -2.48
N LYS A 25 -8.06 -22.89 -1.64
CA LYS A 25 -7.68 -22.88 -0.24
C LYS A 25 -6.19 -23.08 -0.32
N LEU A 26 -5.44 -21.99 -0.18
CA LEU A 26 -4.01 -21.98 0.02
C LEU A 26 -3.82 -22.82 1.28
N ASP A 27 -3.66 -24.12 1.07
CA ASP A 27 -3.05 -24.97 2.07
C ASP A 27 -1.80 -24.22 2.48
N LYS A 28 -1.73 -23.83 3.75
CA LYS A 28 -0.55 -23.19 4.36
C LYS A 28 0.65 -24.16 4.40
N GLY A 29 0.76 -25.05 3.42
CA GLY A 29 1.96 -25.78 3.10
C GLY A 29 2.87 -24.83 2.35
N LYS A 30 4.09 -24.68 2.87
CA LYS A 30 5.23 -23.98 2.26
C LYS A 30 5.14 -24.08 0.73
N SER A 31 4.82 -22.96 0.10
CA SER A 31 4.81 -22.87 -1.34
C SER A 31 6.24 -23.18 -1.81
N ASP A 32 6.42 -24.17 -2.68
CA ASP A 32 7.72 -24.47 -3.30
C ASP A 32 8.34 -23.27 -4.05
N ASP A 33 7.54 -22.21 -4.23
CA ASP A 33 7.95 -20.93 -4.78
C ASP A 33 8.32 -19.92 -3.65
N PRO A 34 9.62 -19.62 -3.48
CA PRO A 34 10.08 -18.70 -2.43
C PRO A 34 9.61 -17.26 -2.65
N PHE A 35 9.21 -16.90 -3.88
CA PHE A 35 8.62 -15.60 -4.16
C PHE A 35 7.23 -15.48 -3.55
N MET A 36 6.39 -16.51 -3.72
CA MET A 36 5.01 -16.49 -3.24
C MET A 36 4.93 -16.52 -1.71
N GLU A 37 5.86 -17.20 -1.05
CA GLU A 37 5.96 -17.18 0.42
C GLU A 37 6.25 -15.76 0.94
N GLU A 38 7.28 -15.10 0.42
CA GLU A 38 7.60 -13.71 0.81
C GLU A 38 6.47 -12.75 0.43
N TYR A 39 5.85 -12.97 -0.73
CA TYR A 39 4.73 -12.14 -1.18
C TYR A 39 3.55 -12.22 -0.22
N ALA A 40 3.22 -13.42 0.25
CA ALA A 40 2.16 -13.61 1.23
C ALA A 40 2.47 -12.92 2.57
N GLU A 41 3.71 -13.01 3.06
CA GLU A 41 4.14 -12.30 4.27
C GLU A 41 3.99 -10.78 4.11
N VAL A 42 4.44 -10.23 2.97
CA VAL A 42 4.31 -8.80 2.67
C VAL A 42 2.84 -8.39 2.52
N GLU A 43 2.00 -9.20 1.88
CA GLU A 43 0.55 -8.94 1.77
C GLU A 43 -0.13 -8.90 3.14
N GLU A 44 0.22 -9.82 4.04
CA GLU A 44 -0.30 -9.82 5.41
C GLU A 44 0.12 -8.55 6.17
N GLU A 45 1.35 -8.07 6.00
CA GLU A 45 1.81 -6.82 6.61
C GLU A 45 1.10 -5.59 6.03
N VAL A 46 0.89 -5.55 4.71
CA VAL A 46 0.13 -4.49 4.04
C VAL A 46 -1.32 -4.46 4.55
N GLN A 47 -1.95 -5.63 4.69
CA GLN A 47 -3.31 -5.75 5.19
C GLN A 47 -3.42 -5.23 6.63
N LYS A 48 -2.49 -5.61 7.51
CA LYS A 48 -2.41 -5.09 8.89
C LYS A 48 -2.26 -3.57 8.93
N LEU A 49 -1.51 -2.98 7.99
CA LEU A 49 -1.38 -1.52 7.91
C LEU A 49 -2.65 -0.83 7.42
N ILE A 50 -3.39 -1.44 6.50
CA ILE A 50 -4.68 -0.92 6.06
C ILE A 50 -5.64 -0.89 7.25
N GLU A 51 -5.73 -2.00 8.00
CA GLU A 51 -6.56 -2.10 9.21
C GLU A 51 -6.15 -1.07 10.26
N ALA A 52 -4.85 -0.99 10.58
CA ALA A 52 -4.33 0.01 11.51
C ALA A 52 -4.67 1.44 11.06
N SER A 53 -4.54 1.76 9.76
CA SER A 53 -4.89 3.08 9.24
C SER A 53 -6.38 3.40 9.37
N GLY A 54 -7.25 2.39 9.23
CA GLY A 54 -8.68 2.51 9.47
C GLY A 54 -9.00 2.76 10.95
N GLU A 55 -8.32 2.08 11.87
CA GLU A 55 -8.47 2.32 13.30
C GLU A 55 -8.04 3.73 13.71
N VAL A 56 -6.96 4.27 13.12
CA VAL A 56 -6.54 5.66 13.39
C VAL A 56 -7.61 6.66 12.98
N ALA A 57 -8.36 6.39 11.92
CA ALA A 57 -9.45 7.27 11.47
C ALA A 57 -10.64 7.31 12.45
N LEU A 58 -10.77 6.33 13.33
CA LEU A 58 -11.81 6.25 14.36
C LEU A 58 -11.37 6.78 15.73
N GLU A 59 -10.09 7.10 15.89
CA GLU A 59 -9.52 7.53 17.17
C GLU A 59 -9.78 9.04 17.40
N ASP A 60 -10.16 9.42 18.63
CA ASP A 60 -10.43 10.83 18.97
C ASP A 60 -9.21 11.57 19.53
N SER A 61 -8.27 10.83 20.12
CA SER A 61 -7.12 11.42 20.80
C SER A 61 -6.04 11.85 19.81
N ARG A 62 -5.88 13.17 19.62
CA ARG A 62 -4.90 13.76 18.71
C ARG A 62 -3.46 13.26 18.93
N SER A 63 -3.06 13.02 20.19
CA SER A 63 -1.72 12.50 20.49
C SER A 63 -1.56 11.05 20.04
N LEU A 64 -2.56 10.20 20.28
CA LEU A 64 -2.57 8.81 19.86
C LEU A 64 -2.63 8.69 18.33
N ILE A 65 -3.45 9.52 17.66
CA ILE A 65 -3.51 9.63 16.21
C ILE A 65 -2.13 9.96 15.63
N ALA A 66 -1.45 10.98 16.18
CA ALA A 66 -0.13 11.39 15.71
C ALA A 66 0.93 10.29 15.91
N GLN A 67 0.86 9.56 17.01
CA GLN A 67 1.74 8.42 17.29
C GLN A 67 1.47 7.26 16.32
N LYS A 68 0.22 6.80 16.19
CA LYS A 68 -0.16 5.70 15.30
C LYS A 68 0.17 6.03 13.83
N TYR A 69 -0.08 7.25 13.35
CA TYR A 69 0.36 7.65 12.01
C TYR A 69 1.89 7.70 11.86
N ALA A 70 2.65 8.02 12.91
CA ALA A 70 4.10 7.94 12.86
C ALA A 70 4.60 6.50 12.71
N GLU A 71 3.93 5.54 13.36
CA GLU A 71 4.19 4.11 13.22
C GLU A 71 3.83 3.62 11.80
N ILE A 72 2.66 4.01 11.28
CA ILE A 72 2.25 3.70 9.89
C ILE A 72 3.27 4.20 8.88
N ARG A 73 3.80 5.43 9.05
CA ARG A 73 4.86 5.95 8.18
C ARG A 73 6.14 5.14 8.19
N ARG A 74 6.59 4.73 9.38
CA ARG A 74 7.80 3.89 9.50
C ARG A 74 7.59 2.55 8.81
N ALA A 75 6.45 1.92 9.06
CA ALA A 75 6.11 0.64 8.44
C ALA A 75 6.00 0.76 6.90
N LYS A 76 5.35 1.81 6.38
CA LYS A 76 5.34 2.11 4.94
C LYS A 76 6.74 2.21 4.34
N GLN A 77 7.67 2.88 5.02
CA GLN A 77 9.05 3.02 4.53
C GLN A 77 9.79 1.67 4.51
N VAL A 78 9.56 0.82 5.50
CA VAL A 78 10.10 -0.55 5.54
C VAL A 78 9.51 -1.40 4.41
N LEU A 79 8.20 -1.30 4.16
CA LEU A 79 7.57 -2.06 3.08
C LEU A 79 8.06 -1.62 1.69
N LEU A 80 8.08 -0.30 1.42
CA LEU A 80 8.51 0.25 0.13
C LEU A 80 10.01 0.06 -0.14
N GLY A 81 10.83 -0.06 0.91
CA GLY A 81 12.27 -0.26 0.79
C GLY A 81 12.64 -1.74 0.89
N PRO A 82 13.11 -2.22 2.07
CA PRO A 82 13.67 -3.55 2.21
C PRO A 82 12.74 -4.69 1.80
N ALA A 83 11.43 -4.61 2.06
CA ALA A 83 10.50 -5.70 1.73
C ALA A 83 10.28 -5.83 0.21
N VAL A 84 9.99 -4.73 -0.50
CA VAL A 84 9.88 -4.74 -1.96
C VAL A 84 11.20 -5.13 -2.63
N GLU A 85 12.35 -4.72 -2.09
CA GLU A 85 13.65 -5.18 -2.59
C GLU A 85 13.85 -6.69 -2.40
N ALA A 86 13.40 -7.26 -1.28
CA ALA A 86 13.45 -8.70 -1.03
C ALA A 86 12.62 -9.46 -2.07
N LEU A 87 11.40 -8.98 -2.37
CA LEU A 87 10.55 -9.54 -3.44
C LEU A 87 11.22 -9.47 -4.81
N ARG A 88 11.78 -8.31 -5.18
CA ARG A 88 12.50 -8.12 -6.45
C ARG A 88 13.65 -9.11 -6.62
N LYS A 89 14.39 -9.40 -5.55
CA LYS A 89 15.48 -10.40 -5.55
C LYS A 89 14.97 -11.84 -5.74
N LYS A 90 13.71 -12.12 -5.44
CA LYS A 90 13.08 -13.44 -5.55
C LYS A 90 12.27 -13.63 -6.85
N VAL A 91 12.05 -12.59 -7.65
CA VAL A 91 11.28 -12.65 -8.92
C VAL A 91 11.72 -13.79 -9.84
N LYS A 92 13.02 -14.06 -9.94
CA LYS A 92 13.58 -15.12 -10.81
C LYS A 92 13.89 -16.43 -10.07
N LYS A 93 13.61 -16.52 -8.77
CA LYS A 93 13.90 -17.70 -7.94
C LYS A 93 12.72 -18.67 -7.95
N GLY A 94 13.01 -19.96 -7.83
CA GLY A 94 12.01 -21.04 -7.88
C GLY A 94 12.24 -21.99 -9.05
N LYS A 95 11.58 -23.16 -9.02
CA LYS A 95 11.61 -24.13 -10.13
C LYS A 95 10.59 -23.72 -11.19
N GLY A 96 10.94 -23.85 -12.48
CA GLY A 96 9.98 -23.65 -13.58
C GLY A 96 9.60 -22.19 -13.87
N VAL A 97 10.43 -21.21 -13.48
CA VAL A 97 10.14 -19.80 -13.71
C VAL A 97 10.23 -19.44 -15.20
N SER A 98 9.08 -19.24 -15.83
CA SER A 98 8.97 -18.80 -17.22
C SER A 98 8.99 -17.27 -17.33
N LYS A 99 9.15 -16.73 -18.55
CA LYS A 99 9.08 -15.28 -18.80
C LYS A 99 7.71 -14.68 -18.41
N MET A 100 6.64 -15.45 -18.59
CA MET A 100 5.29 -15.02 -18.17
C MET A 100 5.20 -14.93 -16.65
N VAL A 101 5.67 -15.95 -15.94
CA VAL A 101 5.68 -15.95 -14.46
C VAL A 101 6.49 -14.77 -13.91
N ILE A 102 7.62 -14.41 -14.54
CA ILE A 102 8.39 -13.23 -14.15
C ILE A 102 7.58 -11.94 -14.31
N ALA A 103 6.91 -11.77 -15.46
CA ALA A 103 6.09 -10.59 -15.73
C ALA A 103 4.90 -10.48 -14.75
N ASP A 104 4.27 -11.61 -14.42
CA ASP A 104 3.18 -11.66 -13.44
C ASP A 104 3.69 -11.26 -12.04
N ARG A 105 4.86 -11.76 -11.63
CA ARG A 105 5.49 -11.40 -10.35
C ARG A 105 5.89 -9.93 -10.29
N GLU A 106 6.42 -9.37 -11.38
CA GLU A 106 6.74 -7.94 -11.47
C GLU A 106 5.46 -7.08 -11.38
N SER A 107 4.38 -7.52 -12.03
CA SER A 107 3.07 -6.86 -11.93
C SER A 107 2.54 -6.88 -10.49
N LYS A 108 2.62 -8.03 -9.81
CA LYS A 108 2.26 -8.17 -8.39
C LYS A 108 3.07 -7.25 -7.47
N ILE A 109 4.36 -7.07 -7.72
CA ILE A 109 5.18 -6.12 -6.95
C ILE A 109 4.68 -4.69 -7.16
N ASN A 110 4.39 -4.30 -8.41
CA ASN A 110 3.89 -2.95 -8.71
C ASN A 110 2.53 -2.70 -8.03
N GLU A 111 1.62 -3.68 -8.06
CA GLU A 111 0.36 -3.60 -7.35
C GLU A 111 0.54 -3.42 -5.84
N ILE A 112 1.49 -4.13 -5.21
CA ILE A 112 1.81 -3.94 -3.79
C ILE A 112 2.30 -2.52 -3.53
N ILE A 113 3.19 -2.00 -4.37
CA ILE A 113 3.71 -0.63 -4.23
C ILE A 113 2.56 0.38 -4.28
N ASP A 114 1.67 0.25 -5.26
CA ASP A 114 0.52 1.14 -5.44
C ASP A 114 -0.44 1.06 -4.24
N ARG A 115 -0.72 -0.15 -3.74
CA ARG A 115 -1.51 -0.35 -2.52
C ARG A 115 -0.88 0.34 -1.32
N ILE A 116 0.44 0.20 -1.11
CA ILE A 116 1.14 0.85 0.01
C ILE A 116 1.06 2.38 -0.10
N TYR A 117 1.19 2.94 -1.30
CA TYR A 117 1.04 4.39 -1.49
C TYR A 117 -0.38 4.89 -1.20
N ALA A 118 -1.41 4.09 -1.51
CA ALA A 118 -2.80 4.44 -1.27
C ALA A 118 -3.20 4.50 0.22
N ILE A 119 -2.46 3.84 1.13
CA ILE A 119 -2.76 3.84 2.57
C ILE A 119 -2.64 5.27 3.15
N PRO A 120 -3.59 5.77 3.94
CA PRO A 120 -3.46 7.07 4.59
C PRO A 120 -2.44 7.02 5.74
N ASP A 121 -1.49 7.96 5.76
CA ASP A 121 -0.40 8.02 6.75
C ASP A 121 -0.30 9.38 7.49
N GLY A 122 -1.34 10.20 7.33
CA GLY A 122 -1.48 11.50 7.98
C GLY A 122 -0.56 12.61 7.45
N THR A 123 0.20 12.37 6.36
CA THR A 123 1.11 13.40 5.79
C THR A 123 0.54 14.13 4.58
N SER A 124 -0.42 13.53 3.90
CA SER A 124 -1.16 14.13 2.78
C SER A 124 -2.06 15.29 3.22
N ALA A 125 -2.44 15.35 4.51
CA ALA A 125 -3.17 16.47 5.09
C ALA A 125 -2.21 17.48 5.76
N GLY A 126 -1.60 18.34 4.96
CA GLY A 126 -1.10 19.63 5.47
C GLY A 126 0.34 19.66 5.95
N THR A 127 1.27 19.67 4.99
CA THR A 127 2.44 20.55 5.11
C THR A 127 1.97 22.01 4.92
N ARG A 128 1.17 22.53 5.86
CA ARG A 128 1.23 23.97 6.13
C ARG A 128 2.50 24.16 6.94
N ARG A 129 3.64 24.29 6.24
CA ARG A 129 4.82 24.92 6.84
C ARG A 129 4.30 26.24 7.43
N PRO A 130 4.43 26.51 8.75
CA PRO A 130 4.33 27.88 9.19
C PRO A 130 5.43 28.60 8.44
N VAL A 131 5.04 29.48 7.51
CA VAL A 131 5.97 30.42 6.90
C VAL A 131 6.54 31.19 8.08
N ARG A 132 7.77 30.87 8.49
CA ARG A 132 8.55 31.80 9.29
C ARG A 132 8.74 33.00 8.39
N VAL A 133 7.89 34.00 8.55
CA VAL A 133 8.15 35.34 8.03
C VAL A 133 9.40 35.77 8.77
N SER A 134 10.55 35.62 8.12
CA SER A 134 11.78 36.26 8.57
C SER A 134 11.51 37.76 8.50
N LEU A 135 11.24 38.36 9.66
CA LEU A 135 11.30 39.80 9.85
C LEU A 135 12.73 40.23 9.56
N LEU A 136 13.03 40.47 8.28
CA LEU A 136 14.14 41.31 7.87
C LEU A 136 13.88 42.67 8.52
N ALA A 137 14.62 42.95 9.58
CA ALA A 137 14.70 44.26 10.16
C ALA A 137 15.13 45.24 9.06
N VAL A 138 14.17 45.96 8.50
CA VAL A 138 14.43 47.12 7.66
C VAL A 138 15.02 48.17 8.58
N ASN A 139 16.34 48.27 8.54
CA ASN A 139 17.08 49.32 9.22
C ASN A 139 16.81 50.63 8.45
N LEU A 140 15.80 51.39 8.86
CA LEU A 140 15.56 52.74 8.35
C LEU A 140 16.62 53.70 8.92
N PRO A 141 17.34 54.49 8.11
CA PRO A 141 18.15 55.58 8.62
C PRO A 141 17.22 56.66 9.18
N GLY A 142 17.41 57.02 10.45
CA GLY A 142 16.60 58.01 11.16
C GLY A 142 16.71 59.43 10.59
N PRO A 143 15.73 60.31 10.88
CA PRO A 143 15.72 61.66 10.34
C PRO A 143 16.77 62.54 11.01
N SER A 144 17.62 63.18 10.21
CA SER A 144 18.51 64.24 10.67
C SER A 144 17.70 65.45 11.14
N LEU A 145 17.80 65.77 12.43
CA LEU A 145 17.33 67.04 13.00
C LEU A 145 18.23 68.19 12.51
N PRO A 146 17.67 69.35 12.11
CA PRO A 146 18.47 70.56 11.94
C PRO A 146 18.75 71.20 13.31
N ALA A 147 20.02 71.52 13.57
CA ALA A 147 20.47 72.31 14.71
C ALA A 147 20.18 73.82 14.48
N PRO A 148 20.03 74.63 15.56
CA PRO A 148 19.63 76.04 15.48
C PRO A 148 20.71 76.97 14.91
#